data_AF-A0A9N7P0G2-F1
#
_entry.id   AF-A0A9N7P0G2-F1
#
_cell.length_a   1.000
_cell.length_b   1.000
_cell.length_c   1.000
_cell.angle_alpha   90.00
_cell.angle_beta   90.00
_cell.angle_gamma   90.00
#
_symmetry.space_group_name_H-M   'P 1'
#
loop_
_entity.id
_entity.type
_entity.pdbx_description
1 polymer ?
#
loop_
_entity_poly.entity_id
_entity_poly.type
_entity_poly.pdbx_seq_one_letter_code
_entity_poly.pdbx_strand_id
1 'polypeptide(L)'
;MGKRLDKLLSTFCCISPTTSINNSQSPTTSFSNKSQSPIFSWYQEDIWTEIAKYLDGRSLVMLAVTCKWFRDVLREDDVWKYACLRDFELPDPGKLATFSWKKLYALAFDGSHSYLFRHPEKCFEWKRIGAFIFHSSSALLKLTESLVNPLGIRKPDVRAGGLVLNNVKYGIWIAGKLTILAIRPIFTLNARHIELFLSDGFLDGSWDYEALGVCNINKRADGAFCGLFDIKHLEDRDAFNESSVGPQRNRESKAMLTLHAVALRMTLEENEGLQIKYHAMKSGKDGQIVAIRISNHFHRKT
;
A
#
# COMPACT_ATOMS: atom_id res chain seq x y z
N MET A 1 -18.94 12.18 2.86
CA MET A 1 -19.78 12.17 1.64
C MET A 1 -18.89 11.93 0.44
N GLY A 2 -18.75 10.67 0.02
CA GLY A 2 -18.02 10.30 -1.19
C GLY A 2 -18.97 10.26 -2.38
N LYS A 3 -18.69 11.00 -3.44
CA LYS A 3 -19.39 10.84 -4.70
C LYS A 3 -18.81 9.63 -5.42
N ARG A 4 -19.66 8.60 -5.59
CA ARG A 4 -19.46 7.50 -6.54
C ARG A 4 -19.16 8.09 -7.92
N LEU A 5 -18.11 7.60 -8.58
CA LEU A 5 -17.98 7.74 -10.02
C LEU A 5 -18.90 6.69 -10.65
N ASP A 6 -20.16 7.05 -10.85
CA ASP A 6 -21.06 6.30 -11.73
C ASP A 6 -20.70 6.55 -13.20
N LYS A 7 -20.87 5.48 -13.98
CA LYS A 7 -20.81 5.41 -15.45
C LYS A 7 -21.18 6.72 -16.16
N LEU A 8 -20.25 7.19 -17.01
CA LEU A 8 -20.57 7.94 -18.22
C LEU A 8 -19.61 7.51 -19.33
N LEU A 9 -19.98 6.44 -20.04
CA LEU A 9 -19.60 6.31 -21.45
C LEU A 9 -20.42 7.37 -22.20
N SER A 10 -19.89 8.59 -22.28
CA SER A 10 -20.38 9.61 -23.20
C SER A 10 -19.55 9.51 -24.46
N THR A 11 -20.14 8.91 -25.48
CA THR A 11 -19.81 9.10 -26.90
C THR A 11 -19.58 10.59 -27.18
N PHE A 12 -18.34 10.95 -27.48
CA PHE A 12 -18.04 12.18 -28.21
C PHE A 12 -17.68 11.80 -29.64
N CYS A 13 -18.68 11.95 -30.52
CA CYS A 13 -18.48 12.08 -31.95
C CYS A 13 -17.70 13.37 -32.20
N CYS A 14 -16.48 13.26 -32.71
CA CYS A 14 -15.80 14.42 -33.28
C CYS A 14 -16.33 14.63 -34.70
N ILE A 15 -17.12 15.69 -34.84
CA ILE A 15 -17.62 16.29 -36.07
C ILE A 15 -16.43 16.65 -36.97
N SER A 16 -16.40 16.10 -38.18
CA SER A 16 -15.47 16.54 -39.23
C SER A 16 -15.91 17.91 -39.78
N PRO A 17 -15.01 18.86 -40.03
CA PRO A 17 -15.37 20.05 -40.79
C PRO A 17 -15.53 19.67 -42.26
N THR A 18 -16.76 19.67 -42.75
CA THR A 18 -17.05 19.74 -44.19
C THR A 18 -16.66 21.12 -44.70
N THR A 19 -15.65 21.18 -45.58
CA THR A 19 -15.45 22.29 -46.50
C THR A 19 -15.71 21.80 -47.92
N SER A 20 -16.88 22.17 -48.45
CA SER A 20 -17.11 22.22 -49.89
C SER A 20 -16.56 23.55 -50.43
N ILE A 21 -15.79 23.51 -51.52
CA ILE A 21 -15.92 24.38 -52.71
C ILE A 21 -14.93 23.89 -53.79
N ASN A 22 -15.52 23.38 -54.86
CA ASN A 22 -15.23 23.43 -56.30
C ASN A 22 -13.89 23.02 -56.94
N ASN A 23 -14.07 22.18 -57.95
CA ASN A 23 -13.20 21.83 -59.08
C ASN A 23 -12.58 23.05 -59.79
N SER A 24 -11.27 22.97 -60.05
CA SER A 24 -10.70 23.23 -61.39
C SER A 24 -9.22 22.79 -61.49
N GLN A 25 -8.98 21.89 -62.45
CA GLN A 25 -7.82 21.71 -63.34
C GLN A 25 -6.37 21.72 -62.78
N SER A 26 -5.67 20.61 -63.04
CA SER A 26 -4.24 20.30 -62.86
C SER A 26 -3.28 21.35 -63.48
N PRO A 27 -2.01 21.41 -63.03
CA PRO A 27 -1.02 20.46 -63.57
C PRO A 27 -0.04 19.87 -62.54
N THR A 28 0.34 18.63 -62.84
CA THR A 28 1.49 17.85 -62.39
C THR A 28 2.67 18.64 -61.83
N THR A 29 3.01 18.39 -60.55
CA THR A 29 4.40 18.36 -60.08
C THR A 29 4.55 17.22 -59.07
N SER A 30 5.41 16.27 -59.42
CA SER A 30 5.83 15.14 -58.59
C SER A 30 6.69 15.66 -57.44
N PHE A 31 6.10 15.83 -56.26
CA PHE A 31 6.86 15.94 -55.02
C PHE A 31 6.87 14.58 -54.34
N SER A 32 8.07 14.00 -54.33
CA SER A 32 8.43 12.76 -53.69
C SER A 32 7.76 12.59 -52.33
N ASN A 33 7.10 11.45 -52.15
CA ASN A 33 6.74 10.88 -50.85
C ASN A 33 8.03 10.71 -50.02
N LYS A 34 8.51 11.77 -49.38
CA LYS A 34 9.34 11.64 -48.19
C LYS A 34 8.39 11.13 -47.12
N SER A 35 8.55 9.86 -46.77
CA SER A 35 8.06 9.28 -45.53
C SER A 35 8.27 10.31 -44.42
N GLN A 36 7.19 10.92 -43.94
CA GLN A 36 7.21 11.64 -42.69
C GLN A 36 7.49 10.58 -41.62
N SER A 37 8.77 10.45 -41.26
CA SER A 37 9.15 9.79 -40.03
C SER A 37 8.29 10.41 -38.93
N PRO A 38 7.63 9.61 -38.07
CA PRO A 38 6.95 10.20 -36.92
C PRO A 38 7.98 11.05 -36.18
N ILE A 39 7.59 12.27 -35.81
CA ILE A 39 8.44 13.27 -35.10
C ILE A 39 9.08 12.66 -33.83
N PHE A 40 8.51 11.55 -33.35
CA PHE A 40 9.04 10.70 -32.30
C PHE A 40 9.86 9.55 -32.89
N SER A 41 11.18 9.73 -32.95
CA SER A 41 12.13 8.69 -33.36
C SER A 41 12.43 7.72 -32.20
N TRP A 42 12.77 6.49 -32.55
CA TRP A 42 13.20 5.39 -31.66
C TRP A 42 14.23 5.75 -30.56
N TYR A 43 15.19 6.64 -30.82
CA TYR A 43 16.10 7.13 -29.77
C TYR A 43 15.41 7.95 -28.66
N GLN A 44 14.18 8.40 -28.88
CA GLN A 44 13.36 9.07 -27.87
C GLN A 44 12.60 8.09 -26.98
N GLU A 45 12.44 6.82 -27.36
CA GLU A 45 11.72 5.83 -26.55
C GLU A 45 12.34 5.72 -25.17
N ASP A 46 13.67 5.54 -25.11
CA ASP A 46 14.41 5.52 -23.85
C ASP A 46 14.22 6.82 -23.04
N ILE A 47 14.28 7.99 -23.70
CA ILE A 47 14.13 9.29 -23.01
C ILE A 47 12.71 9.44 -22.44
N TRP A 48 11.68 9.07 -23.19
CA TRP A 48 10.30 9.17 -22.74
C TRP A 48 9.93 8.12 -21.70
N THR A 49 10.49 6.91 -21.81
CA THR A 49 10.41 5.89 -20.76
C THR A 49 11.03 6.43 -19.47
N GLU A 50 12.20 7.08 -19.53
CA GLU A 50 12.81 7.74 -18.37
C GLU A 50 11.94 8.89 -17.83
N ILE A 51 11.43 9.78 -18.69
CA ILE A 51 10.54 10.89 -18.26
C ILE A 51 9.28 10.32 -17.59
N ALA A 52 8.70 9.26 -18.14
CA ALA A 52 7.49 8.64 -17.63
C ALA A 52 7.65 8.14 -16.18
N LYS A 53 8.84 7.64 -15.80
CA LYS A 53 9.12 7.20 -14.41
C LYS A 53 8.93 8.32 -13.38
N TYR A 54 8.94 9.58 -13.78
CA TYR A 54 8.74 10.76 -12.92
C TYR A 54 7.32 11.33 -12.95
N LEU A 55 6.42 10.80 -13.77
CA LEU A 55 5.01 11.25 -13.83
C LEU A 55 4.14 10.49 -12.81
N ASP A 56 3.22 11.21 -12.15
CA ASP A 56 2.21 10.59 -11.28
C ASP A 56 1.27 9.66 -12.07
N GLY A 57 0.59 8.74 -11.37
CA GLY A 57 -0.29 7.75 -12.01
C GLY A 57 -1.38 8.35 -12.89
N ARG A 58 -1.94 9.51 -12.52
CA ARG A 58 -2.95 10.18 -13.34
C ARG A 58 -2.32 10.74 -14.61
N SER A 59 -1.17 11.39 -14.49
CA SER A 59 -0.39 11.94 -15.61
C SER A 59 0.04 10.84 -16.58
N LEU A 60 0.44 9.66 -16.07
CA LEU A 60 0.74 8.48 -16.90
C LEU A 60 -0.48 8.01 -17.70
N VAL A 61 -1.65 7.87 -17.05
CA VAL A 61 -2.89 7.49 -17.75
C VAL A 61 -3.27 8.53 -18.81
N MET A 62 -3.14 9.82 -18.49
CA MET A 62 -3.39 10.91 -19.44
C MET A 62 -2.42 10.87 -20.63
N LEU A 63 -1.15 10.56 -20.40
CA LEU A 63 -0.16 10.42 -21.46
C LEU A 63 -0.49 9.24 -22.39
N ALA A 64 -0.92 8.09 -21.83
CA ALA A 64 -1.29 6.90 -22.60
C ALA A 64 -2.44 7.14 -23.59
N VAL A 65 -3.35 8.07 -23.30
CA VAL A 65 -4.51 8.36 -24.16
C VAL A 65 -4.18 9.34 -25.29
N THR A 66 -3.00 9.98 -25.28
CA THR A 66 -2.64 10.98 -26.30
C THR A 66 -2.34 10.37 -27.67
N CYS A 67 -1.63 9.23 -27.72
CA CYS A 67 -1.32 8.54 -28.97
C CYS A 67 -0.99 7.06 -28.76
N LYS A 68 -0.96 6.28 -29.85
CA LYS A 68 -0.60 4.85 -29.82
C LYS A 68 0.80 4.62 -29.27
N TRP A 69 1.74 5.48 -29.61
CA TRP A 69 3.14 5.34 -29.22
C TRP A 69 3.32 5.44 -27.69
N PHE A 70 2.79 6.49 -27.04
CA PHE A 70 2.81 6.60 -25.58
C PHE A 70 2.07 5.48 -24.88
N ARG A 71 0.99 4.96 -25.48
CA ARG A 71 0.30 3.79 -24.95
C ARG A 71 1.21 2.55 -24.94
N ASP A 72 2.05 2.38 -25.96
CA ASP A 72 2.99 1.26 -26.06
C ASP A 72 4.16 1.43 -25.07
N VAL A 73 4.73 2.64 -24.94
CA VAL A 73 5.71 2.97 -23.87
C VAL A 73 5.16 2.64 -22.48
N LEU A 74 3.91 3.00 -22.20
CA LEU A 74 3.26 2.75 -20.90
C LEU A 74 2.71 1.32 -20.73
N ARG A 75 3.02 0.41 -21.66
CA ARG A 75 2.89 -1.04 -21.44
C ARG A 75 4.14 -1.61 -20.79
N GLU A 76 5.28 -0.92 -20.85
CA GLU A 76 6.51 -1.36 -20.17
C GLU A 76 6.30 -1.36 -18.66
N ASP A 77 6.57 -2.51 -18.04
CA ASP A 77 6.30 -2.72 -16.62
C ASP A 77 7.30 -1.95 -15.74
N ASP A 78 8.50 -1.64 -16.27
CA ASP A 78 9.52 -0.84 -15.57
C ASP A 78 9.03 0.58 -15.26
N VAL A 79 8.31 1.24 -16.16
CA VAL A 79 7.71 2.56 -15.88
C VAL A 79 6.81 2.48 -14.64
N TRP A 80 5.99 1.43 -14.56
CA TRP A 80 5.09 1.21 -13.43
C TRP A 80 5.83 0.77 -12.17
N LYS A 81 6.95 0.05 -12.29
CA LYS A 81 7.84 -0.27 -11.15
C LYS A 81 8.31 1.02 -10.49
N TYR A 82 8.90 1.93 -11.27
CA TYR A 82 9.42 3.19 -10.73
C TYR A 82 8.31 4.11 -10.21
N ALA A 83 7.18 4.20 -10.92
CA ALA A 83 6.03 4.94 -10.41
C ALA A 83 5.53 4.38 -9.06
N CYS A 84 5.47 3.04 -8.94
CA CYS A 84 5.06 2.37 -7.71
C CYS A 84 6.05 2.64 -6.56
N LEU A 85 7.35 2.50 -6.79
CA LEU A 85 8.39 2.75 -5.78
C LEU A 85 8.41 4.21 -5.34
N ARG A 86 8.32 5.16 -6.27
CA ARG A 86 8.25 6.60 -5.99
C ARG A 86 7.03 6.94 -5.15
N ASP A 87 5.84 6.48 -5.55
CA ASP A 87 4.60 6.82 -4.85
C ASP A 87 4.48 6.10 -3.49
N PHE A 88 5.31 5.08 -3.24
CA PHE A 88 5.51 4.48 -1.93
C PHE A 88 6.69 5.04 -1.14
N GLU A 89 7.50 5.92 -1.74
CA GLU A 89 8.74 6.44 -1.16
C GLU A 89 9.74 5.33 -0.77
N LEU A 90 9.83 4.27 -1.58
CA LEU A 90 10.71 3.12 -1.37
C LEU A 90 11.89 3.09 -2.35
N PRO A 91 13.08 2.64 -1.91
CA PRO A 91 14.17 2.30 -2.82
C PRO A 91 13.82 1.05 -3.63
N ASP A 92 14.56 0.80 -4.72
CA ASP A 92 14.43 -0.45 -5.46
C ASP A 92 14.87 -1.64 -4.58
N PRO A 93 13.96 -2.57 -4.22
CA PRO A 93 14.29 -3.77 -3.45
C PRO A 93 15.12 -4.79 -4.24
N GLY A 94 15.45 -4.51 -5.50
CA GLY A 94 16.20 -5.40 -6.38
C GLY A 94 15.27 -6.37 -7.10
N LYS A 95 15.71 -7.62 -7.29
CA LYS A 95 14.92 -8.65 -7.99
C LYS A 95 13.79 -9.15 -7.09
N LEU A 96 12.64 -8.47 -7.15
CA LEU A 96 11.36 -9.03 -6.70
C LEU A 96 10.82 -10.04 -7.73
N ALA A 97 9.82 -10.82 -7.32
CA ALA A 97 9.19 -11.84 -8.15
C ALA A 97 8.64 -11.28 -9.47
N THR A 98 8.43 -12.18 -10.45
CA THR A 98 7.89 -11.88 -11.78
C THR A 98 6.39 -11.58 -11.73
N PHE A 99 6.02 -10.42 -11.20
CA PHE A 99 4.65 -9.92 -11.20
C PHE A 99 4.54 -8.64 -12.05
N SER A 100 3.31 -8.29 -12.47
CA SER A 100 3.09 -7.05 -13.21
C SER A 100 2.98 -5.87 -12.25
N TRP A 101 3.99 -5.00 -12.28
CA TRP A 101 4.01 -3.70 -11.60
C TRP A 101 2.84 -2.81 -12.00
N LYS A 102 2.44 -2.84 -13.27
CA LYS A 102 1.25 -2.11 -13.74
C LYS A 102 -0.02 -2.54 -13.01
N LYS A 103 -0.25 -3.85 -12.90
CA LYS A 103 -1.42 -4.38 -12.17
C LYS A 103 -1.34 -4.06 -10.69
N LEU A 104 -0.15 -4.19 -10.09
CA LEU A 104 0.06 -3.83 -8.69
C LEU A 104 -0.22 -2.36 -8.42
N TYR A 105 0.29 -1.46 -9.27
CA TYR A 105 0.04 -0.05 -9.14
C TYR A 105 -1.46 0.24 -9.19
N ALA A 106 -2.19 -0.34 -10.13
CA ALA A 106 -3.64 -0.18 -10.19
C ALA A 106 -4.32 -0.63 -8.88
N LEU A 107 -4.07 -1.86 -8.42
CA LEU A 107 -4.70 -2.45 -7.23
C LEU A 107 -4.27 -1.80 -5.91
N ALA A 108 -3.03 -1.32 -5.87
CA ALA A 108 -2.49 -0.62 -4.73
C ALA A 108 -3.03 0.80 -4.61
N PHE A 109 -3.59 1.42 -5.65
CA PHE A 109 -4.04 2.82 -5.60
C PHE A 109 -5.54 3.02 -5.92
N ASP A 110 -6.24 2.01 -6.44
CA ASP A 110 -7.69 2.04 -6.71
C ASP A 110 -8.59 1.83 -5.47
N GLY A 111 -7.99 1.40 -4.35
CA GLY A 111 -8.70 1.08 -3.10
C GLY A 111 -8.96 -0.41 -2.86
N SER A 112 -8.72 -1.29 -3.84
CA SER A 112 -8.93 -2.74 -3.76
C SER A 112 -8.02 -3.42 -2.73
N HIS A 113 -6.85 -2.83 -2.46
CA HIS A 113 -5.95 -3.24 -1.37
C HIS A 113 -6.48 -2.99 0.05
N SER A 114 -7.54 -2.19 0.22
CA SER A 114 -8.05 -1.80 1.54
C SER A 114 -8.96 -2.88 2.15
N TYR A 115 -9.10 -2.87 3.48
CA TYR A 115 -10.06 -3.76 4.18
C TYR A 115 -11.52 -3.46 3.79
N LEU A 116 -11.80 -2.22 3.34
CA LEU A 116 -13.11 -1.77 2.89
C LEU A 116 -13.65 -2.56 1.70
N PHE A 117 -12.78 -3.21 0.92
CA PHE A 117 -13.20 -4.00 -0.24
C PHE A 117 -14.16 -5.14 0.13
N ARG A 118 -13.99 -5.77 1.31
CA ARG A 118 -14.81 -6.92 1.72
C ARG A 118 -15.86 -6.62 2.80
N HIS A 119 -15.62 -5.63 3.65
CA HIS A 119 -16.50 -5.31 4.78
C HIS A 119 -16.71 -3.80 4.95
N PRO A 120 -17.24 -3.10 3.93
CA PRO A 120 -17.48 -1.66 4.00
C PRO A 120 -18.41 -1.28 5.16
N GLU A 121 -19.35 -2.16 5.52
CA GLU A 121 -20.35 -1.94 6.57
C GLU A 121 -19.79 -1.99 7.99
N LYS A 122 -18.63 -2.61 8.22
CA LYS A 122 -18.01 -2.75 9.56
C LYS A 122 -16.91 -1.73 9.81
N CYS A 123 -16.41 -1.09 8.76
CA CYS A 123 -15.28 -0.19 8.83
C CYS A 123 -15.76 1.25 9.04
N PHE A 124 -15.34 1.88 10.14
CA PHE A 124 -15.58 3.30 10.36
C PHE A 124 -14.59 4.16 9.59
N GLU A 125 -13.31 3.78 9.65
CA GLU A 125 -12.22 4.53 9.06
C GLU A 125 -11.11 3.58 8.61
N TRP A 126 -10.61 3.80 7.41
CA TRP A 126 -9.37 3.19 6.95
C TRP A 126 -8.45 4.28 6.40
N LYS A 127 -7.18 4.24 6.80
CA LYS A 127 -6.15 5.18 6.37
C LYS A 127 -4.86 4.43 6.06
N ARG A 128 -4.33 4.60 4.85
CA ARG A 128 -2.97 4.13 4.50
C ARG A 128 -1.96 4.85 5.38
N ILE A 129 -1.05 4.08 5.98
CA ILE A 129 0.12 4.61 6.68
C ILE A 129 1.25 4.82 5.68
N GLY A 130 1.50 3.82 4.84
CA GLY A 130 2.48 3.85 3.75
C GLY A 130 2.97 2.45 3.43
N ALA A 131 4.18 2.32 2.90
CA ALA A 131 4.80 1.03 2.60
C ALA A 131 6.19 0.90 3.22
N PHE A 132 6.60 -0.33 3.48
CA PHE A 132 7.90 -0.68 4.05
C PHE A 132 8.36 -2.03 3.47
N ILE A 133 9.59 -2.44 3.77
CA ILE A 133 10.21 -3.63 3.21
C ILE A 133 10.57 -4.61 4.33
N PHE A 134 10.20 -5.88 4.14
CA PHE A 134 10.79 -6.99 4.89
C PHE A 134 11.93 -7.59 4.04
N HIS A 135 13.15 -7.47 4.55
CA HIS A 135 14.34 -8.13 4.06
C HIS A 135 14.61 -9.50 4.68
N SER A 136 14.01 -9.79 5.84
CA SER A 136 14.09 -11.10 6.47
C SER A 136 12.77 -11.87 6.39
N SER A 137 12.87 -13.19 6.56
CA SER A 137 11.70 -14.05 6.71
C SER A 137 11.10 -14.02 8.11
N SER A 138 11.52 -13.08 8.96
CA SER A 138 11.13 -13.02 10.37
C SER A 138 10.75 -11.60 10.79
N ALA A 139 9.54 -11.45 11.32
CA ALA A 139 9.03 -10.18 11.81
C ALA A 139 8.89 -10.20 13.33
N LEU A 140 9.17 -9.08 13.97
CA LEU A 140 8.79 -8.81 15.35
C LEU A 140 7.47 -8.03 15.34
N LEU A 141 6.45 -8.64 15.92
CA LEU A 141 5.16 -8.01 16.21
C LEU A 141 5.24 -7.55 17.65
N LYS A 142 5.03 -6.26 17.92
CA LYS A 142 5.06 -5.76 19.30
C LYS A 142 3.87 -4.89 19.57
N LEU A 143 3.21 -5.14 20.70
CA LEU A 143 2.26 -4.19 21.27
C LEU A 143 2.58 -3.98 22.75
N THR A 144 2.71 -2.72 23.17
CA THR A 144 2.98 -2.35 24.56
C THR A 144 2.17 -1.13 24.96
N GLU A 145 1.83 -1.05 26.24
CA GLU A 145 1.31 0.14 26.90
C GLU A 145 2.41 1.19 27.15
N SER A 146 3.68 0.78 27.16
CA SER A 146 4.81 1.68 27.39
C SER A 146 5.12 2.51 26.16
N LEU A 147 4.82 3.81 26.26
CA LEU A 147 5.12 4.80 25.23
C LEU A 147 6.59 5.25 25.24
N VAL A 148 7.38 4.78 26.20
CA VAL A 148 8.72 5.32 26.53
C VAL A 148 9.84 4.51 25.90
N ASN A 149 9.71 3.23 25.58
CA ASN A 149 10.77 2.54 24.82
C ASN A 149 10.22 1.35 24.02
N PRO A 150 9.75 1.57 22.78
CA PRO A 150 9.12 0.52 21.99
C PRO A 150 10.09 -0.60 21.60
N LEU A 151 11.42 -0.44 21.73
CA LEU A 151 12.43 -1.45 21.38
C LEU A 151 13.22 -2.00 22.58
N GLY A 152 13.01 -1.48 23.80
CA GLY A 152 13.80 -1.81 25.00
C GLY A 152 13.75 -3.27 25.50
N ILE A 153 13.18 -4.21 24.74
CA ILE A 153 13.16 -5.63 25.11
C ILE A 153 14.12 -6.37 24.18
N ARG A 154 15.30 -6.72 24.71
CA ARG A 154 16.38 -7.46 24.01
C ARG A 154 16.01 -8.90 23.63
N LYS A 155 14.87 -9.42 24.08
CA LYS A 155 14.32 -10.72 23.70
C LYS A 155 12.79 -10.66 23.58
N PRO A 156 12.21 -11.09 22.46
CA PRO A 156 10.76 -11.11 22.29
C PRO A 156 10.12 -12.06 23.30
N ASP A 157 9.31 -11.50 24.20
CA ASP A 157 8.48 -12.25 25.14
C ASP A 157 7.01 -11.99 24.81
N VAL A 158 6.28 -13.05 24.46
CA VAL A 158 4.85 -13.00 24.14
C VAL A 158 4.03 -12.50 25.32
N ARG A 159 4.48 -12.79 26.56
CA ARG A 159 3.86 -12.29 27.79
C ARG A 159 4.07 -10.79 27.99
N ALA A 160 5.12 -10.23 27.39
CA ALA A 160 5.40 -8.80 27.35
C ALA A 160 4.84 -8.12 26.07
N GLY A 161 3.97 -8.80 25.32
CA GLY A 161 3.32 -8.28 24.11
C GLY A 161 4.18 -8.32 22.84
N GLY A 162 5.30 -9.06 22.85
CA GLY A 162 6.18 -9.26 21.69
C GLY A 162 6.07 -10.68 21.11
N LEU A 163 5.74 -10.81 19.82
CA LEU A 163 5.66 -12.08 19.11
C LEU A 163 6.63 -12.08 17.92
N VAL A 164 7.49 -13.09 17.83
CA VAL A 164 8.27 -13.34 16.61
C VAL A 164 7.48 -14.22 15.68
N LEU A 165 7.38 -13.78 14.44
CA LEU A 165 6.73 -14.50 13.37
C LEU A 165 7.78 -14.89 12.34
N ASN A 166 7.84 -16.17 12.00
CA ASN A 166 8.73 -16.69 10.96
C ASN A 166 7.95 -16.95 9.67
N ASN A 167 8.68 -17.23 8.59
CA ASN A 167 8.12 -17.47 7.26
C ASN A 167 7.33 -16.27 6.70
N VAL A 168 7.75 -15.05 7.04
CA VAL A 168 7.21 -13.81 6.47
C VAL A 168 7.73 -13.65 5.05
N LYS A 169 6.85 -13.28 4.11
CA LYS A 169 7.24 -13.08 2.71
C LYS A 169 8.14 -11.84 2.58
N TYR A 170 9.31 -12.03 1.97
CA TYR A 170 10.23 -10.97 1.61
C TYR A 170 9.61 -9.97 0.62
N GLY A 171 9.94 -8.69 0.74
CA GLY A 171 9.60 -7.65 -0.23
C GLY A 171 8.77 -6.52 0.34
N ILE A 172 7.98 -5.87 -0.52
CA ILE A 172 7.22 -4.66 -0.18
C ILE A 172 5.91 -5.03 0.53
N TRP A 173 5.63 -4.32 1.62
CA TRP A 173 4.42 -4.43 2.41
C TRP A 173 3.72 -3.07 2.52
N ILE A 174 2.40 -3.06 2.33
CA ILE A 174 1.57 -1.88 2.52
C ILE A 174 0.91 -1.95 3.90
N ALA A 175 1.09 -0.90 4.68
CA ALA A 175 0.51 -0.76 6.01
C ALA A 175 -0.66 0.24 6.02
N GLY A 176 -1.67 -0.08 6.82
CA GLY A 176 -2.82 0.78 7.04
C GLY A 176 -3.38 0.65 8.46
N LYS A 177 -3.94 1.76 8.93
CA LYS A 177 -4.78 1.80 10.13
C LYS A 177 -6.21 1.50 9.73
N LEU A 178 -6.84 0.58 10.44
CA LEU A 178 -8.25 0.27 10.36
C LEU A 178 -8.91 0.54 11.71
N THR A 179 -10.02 1.27 11.69
CA THR A 179 -10.89 1.50 12.85
C THR A 179 -12.23 0.82 12.57
N ILE A 180 -12.59 -0.18 13.39
CA ILE A 180 -13.87 -0.89 13.30
C ILE A 180 -14.81 -0.33 14.37
N LEU A 181 -16.03 0.02 13.95
CA LEU A 181 -17.09 0.44 14.87
C LEU A 181 -17.71 -0.80 15.53
N ALA A 182 -17.46 -0.93 16.83
CA ALA A 182 -18.17 -1.84 17.71
C ALA A 182 -18.73 -1.02 18.89
N ILE A 183 -19.03 -1.67 20.02
CA ILE A 183 -19.41 -0.97 21.27
C ILE A 183 -18.33 0.06 21.67
N ARG A 184 -17.06 -0.24 21.36
CA ARG A 184 -15.93 0.71 21.43
C ARG A 184 -15.07 0.58 20.16
N PRO A 185 -14.35 1.63 19.74
CA PRO A 185 -13.46 1.57 18.58
C PRO A 185 -12.40 0.48 18.77
N ILE A 186 -12.32 -0.45 17.82
CA ILE A 186 -11.21 -1.40 17.73
C ILE A 186 -10.23 -0.83 16.72
N PHE A 187 -9.02 -0.55 17.16
CA PHE A 187 -7.96 -0.12 16.26
C PHE A 187 -7.15 -1.33 15.82
N THR A 188 -6.77 -1.30 14.56
CA THR A 188 -6.09 -2.41 13.92
C THR A 188 -4.98 -1.88 13.03
N LEU A 189 -3.75 -2.31 13.30
CA LEU A 189 -2.64 -2.19 12.36
C LEU A 189 -2.71 -3.41 11.42
N ASN A 190 -2.94 -3.14 10.13
CA ASN A 190 -2.89 -4.15 9.09
C ASN A 190 -1.66 -3.89 8.20
N ALA A 191 -0.90 -4.93 7.92
CA ALA A 191 0.14 -4.93 6.89
C ALA A 191 -0.08 -6.10 5.94
N ARG A 192 0.12 -5.86 4.64
CA ARG A 192 -0.09 -6.85 3.57
C ARG A 192 1.05 -6.78 2.58
N HIS A 193 1.58 -7.93 2.18
CA HIS A 193 2.53 -8.02 1.09
C HIS A 193 1.88 -7.54 -0.22
N ILE A 194 2.61 -6.80 -1.04
CA ILE A 194 2.06 -6.19 -2.25
C ILE A 194 1.51 -7.21 -3.26
N GLU A 195 2.12 -8.39 -3.37
CA GLU A 195 1.70 -9.45 -4.29
C GLU A 195 0.38 -10.10 -3.87
N LEU A 196 -0.04 -9.93 -2.60
CA LEU A 196 -1.32 -10.44 -2.12
C LEU A 196 -2.49 -9.95 -2.99
N PHE A 197 -2.41 -8.72 -3.50
CA PHE A 197 -3.47 -8.12 -4.29
C PHE A 197 -3.63 -8.75 -5.69
N LEU A 198 -2.64 -9.52 -6.15
CA LEU A 198 -2.72 -10.28 -7.41
C LEU A 198 -3.27 -11.69 -7.23
N SER A 199 -3.44 -12.14 -5.98
CA SER A 199 -3.83 -13.52 -5.69
C SER A 199 -5.33 -13.69 -5.83
N ASP A 200 -5.78 -14.60 -6.70
CA ASP A 200 -7.21 -14.87 -6.91
C ASP A 200 -7.91 -15.21 -5.59
N GLY A 201 -7.28 -16.03 -4.73
CA GLY A 201 -7.85 -16.37 -3.43
C GLY A 201 -8.01 -15.19 -2.45
N PHE A 202 -7.21 -14.14 -2.64
CA PHE A 202 -7.40 -12.88 -1.93
C PHE A 202 -8.42 -11.97 -2.62
N LEU A 203 -8.60 -12.06 -3.93
CA LEU A 203 -9.61 -11.27 -4.63
C LEU A 203 -11.02 -11.86 -4.44
N ASP A 204 -11.15 -13.18 -4.38
CA ASP A 204 -12.43 -13.89 -4.37
C ASP A 204 -13.05 -14.08 -2.98
N GLY A 205 -12.30 -13.89 -1.90
CA GLY A 205 -12.80 -14.09 -0.53
C GLY A 205 -12.24 -15.31 0.20
N SER A 206 -11.62 -16.25 -0.51
CA SER A 206 -11.32 -17.59 0.01
C SER A 206 -10.19 -17.62 1.04
N TRP A 207 -9.27 -16.66 1.01
CA TRP A 207 -8.22 -16.55 2.02
C TRP A 207 -8.71 -15.77 3.24
N ASP A 208 -8.44 -16.32 4.42
CA ASP A 208 -8.79 -15.73 5.71
C ASP A 208 -7.58 -15.64 6.66
N TYR A 209 -7.73 -14.84 7.71
CA TYR A 209 -6.75 -14.67 8.76
C TYR A 209 -6.85 -15.81 9.79
N GLU A 210 -5.71 -16.40 10.12
CA GLU A 210 -5.53 -17.34 11.21
C GLU A 210 -5.12 -16.60 12.50
N ALA A 211 -5.67 -17.00 13.64
CA ALA A 211 -5.25 -16.48 14.93
C ALA A 211 -3.86 -17.02 15.31
N LEU A 212 -2.92 -16.11 15.58
CA LEU A 212 -1.57 -16.46 16.04
C LEU A 212 -1.47 -16.49 17.56
N GLY A 213 -2.32 -15.70 18.24
CA GLY A 213 -2.31 -15.64 19.70
C GLY A 213 -3.03 -14.42 20.25
N VAL A 214 -3.16 -14.42 21.57
CA VAL A 214 -3.80 -13.37 22.35
C VAL A 214 -2.91 -12.99 23.52
N CYS A 215 -2.79 -11.70 23.82
CA CYS A 215 -2.09 -11.19 25.00
C CYS A 215 -3.03 -10.26 25.77
N ASN A 216 -3.13 -10.43 27.09
CA ASN A 216 -3.98 -9.61 27.94
C ASN A 216 -3.12 -8.70 28.82
N ILE A 217 -3.39 -7.40 28.78
CA ILE A 217 -2.85 -6.39 29.66
C ILE A 217 -3.95 -6.10 30.69
N ASN A 218 -3.80 -6.63 31.91
CA ASN A 218 -4.82 -6.56 32.97
C ASN A 218 -4.70 -5.30 33.83
N LYS A 219 -4.25 -4.20 33.23
CA LYS A 219 -4.11 -2.90 33.89
C LYS A 219 -4.55 -1.80 32.94
N ARG A 220 -5.05 -0.71 33.51
CA ARG A 220 -5.36 0.52 32.76
C ARG A 220 -4.14 0.96 31.94
N ALA A 221 -4.39 1.31 30.69
CA ALA A 221 -3.39 1.88 29.79
C ALA A 221 -3.93 3.18 29.19
N ASP A 222 -3.21 4.29 29.36
CA ASP A 222 -3.60 5.58 28.76
C ASP A 222 -3.23 5.66 27.26
N GLY A 223 -2.39 4.74 26.79
CA GLY A 223 -2.01 4.60 25.39
C GLY A 223 -1.54 3.19 25.07
N ALA A 224 -1.48 2.89 23.77
CA ALA A 224 -0.86 1.68 23.25
C ALA A 224 0.00 2.02 22.04
N PHE A 225 1.09 1.29 21.92
CA PHE A 225 1.95 1.28 20.74
C PHE A 225 1.87 -0.10 20.13
N CYS A 226 1.52 -0.21 18.85
CA CYS A 226 1.64 -1.45 18.10
C CYS A 226 2.59 -1.27 16.91
N GLY A 227 3.43 -2.26 16.63
CA GLY A 227 4.42 -2.17 15.58
C GLY A 227 4.79 -3.51 14.97
N LEU A 228 5.28 -3.42 13.74
CA LEU A 228 5.80 -4.49 12.92
C LEU A 228 7.21 -4.08 12.51
N PHE A 229 8.19 -4.93 12.81
CA PHE A 229 9.60 -4.65 12.58
C PHE A 229 10.25 -5.82 11.88
N ASP A 230 11.07 -5.54 10.88
CA ASP A 230 12.02 -6.53 10.37
C ASP A 230 13.09 -6.80 11.44
N ILE A 231 13.21 -8.06 11.87
CA ILE A 231 14.16 -8.44 12.92
C ILE A 231 15.60 -8.12 12.55
N LYS A 232 15.95 -8.20 11.26
CA LYS A 232 17.31 -7.92 10.78
C LYS A 232 17.70 -6.45 10.96
N HIS A 233 16.71 -5.55 11.02
CA HIS A 233 16.89 -4.11 11.02
C HIS A 233 16.47 -3.47 12.35
N LEU A 234 16.34 -4.26 13.43
CA LEU A 234 15.98 -3.75 14.76
C LEU A 234 17.05 -2.84 15.38
N GLU A 235 18.32 -3.07 15.04
CA GLU A 235 19.46 -2.30 15.58
C GLU A 235 19.84 -1.11 14.70
N ASP A 236 19.20 -0.95 13.54
CA ASP A 236 19.41 0.21 12.68
C ASP A 236 19.01 1.45 13.47
N ARG A 237 19.91 2.44 13.60
CA ARG A 237 19.72 3.64 14.45
C ARG A 237 18.49 4.49 14.09
N ASP A 238 17.89 4.23 12.94
CA ASP A 238 16.65 4.84 12.45
C ASP A 238 15.38 4.11 12.91
N ALA A 239 15.51 2.96 13.59
CA ALA A 239 14.39 2.22 14.16
C ALA A 239 13.83 2.97 15.39
N PHE A 240 12.92 3.92 15.13
CA PHE A 240 11.97 4.46 16.11
C PHE A 240 12.58 5.00 17.42
N ASN A 241 13.20 6.19 17.38
CA ASN A 241 13.63 6.90 18.58
C ASN A 241 12.47 7.59 19.32
N GLU A 242 12.56 7.71 20.65
CA GLU A 242 11.61 8.40 21.54
C GLU A 242 11.26 9.84 21.12
N SER A 243 12.09 10.50 20.30
CA SER A 243 11.84 11.85 19.77
C SER A 243 10.94 11.89 18.52
N SER A 244 10.88 10.80 17.76
CA SER A 244 9.95 10.65 16.63
C SER A 244 8.51 10.42 17.11
N VAL A 245 8.39 10.13 18.40
CA VAL A 245 7.20 10.19 19.23
C VAL A 245 7.01 11.63 19.71
N GLY A 246 6.02 12.34 19.18
CA GLY A 246 5.72 13.71 19.61
C GLY A 246 5.15 13.76 21.05
N PRO A 247 4.99 14.96 21.63
CA PRO A 247 4.43 15.12 22.97
C PRO A 247 3.03 14.51 23.10
N GLN A 248 2.77 13.91 24.26
CA GLN A 248 1.61 13.07 24.60
C GLN A 248 0.24 13.80 24.56
N ARG A 249 0.23 15.11 24.29
CA ARG A 249 -0.96 15.97 24.44
C ARG A 249 -1.95 15.91 23.28
N ASN A 250 -1.56 15.40 22.11
CA ASN A 250 -2.51 15.25 20.99
C ASN A 250 -3.27 13.92 21.12
N ARG A 251 -4.61 13.99 21.15
CA ARG A 251 -5.51 12.83 21.22
C ARG A 251 -5.54 11.97 19.95
N GLU A 252 -4.84 12.37 18.89
CA GLU A 252 -4.81 11.65 17.63
C GLU A 252 -3.77 10.52 17.61
N SER A 253 -4.16 9.39 17.00
CA SER A 253 -3.23 8.29 16.75
C SER A 253 -2.13 8.73 15.79
N LYS A 254 -0.86 8.56 16.18
CA LYS A 254 0.30 8.87 15.32
C LYS A 254 0.83 7.58 14.71
N ALA A 255 0.80 7.50 13.38
CA ALA A 255 1.51 6.45 12.66
C ALA A 255 2.96 6.91 12.42
N MET A 256 3.89 5.96 12.41
CA MET A 256 5.27 6.19 12.04
C MET A 256 5.72 5.02 11.17
N LEU A 257 6.54 5.35 10.19
CA LEU A 257 6.95 4.47 9.11
C LEU A 257 8.43 4.70 8.86
N THR A 258 9.18 3.63 8.76
CA THR A 258 10.56 3.61 8.28
C THR A 258 10.66 2.60 7.15
N LEU A 259 11.82 2.52 6.52
CA LEU A 259 12.06 1.57 5.44
C LEU A 259 11.78 0.11 5.85
N HIS A 260 12.03 -0.26 7.12
CA HIS A 260 11.98 -1.65 7.60
C HIS A 260 11.00 -1.87 8.76
N ALA A 261 10.19 -0.88 9.10
CA ALA A 261 9.24 -1.00 10.20
C ALA A 261 8.06 -0.03 10.06
N VAL A 262 6.93 -0.42 10.64
CA VAL A 262 5.76 0.43 10.79
C VAL A 262 5.24 0.32 12.22
N ALA A 263 4.82 1.44 12.78
CA ALA A 263 4.13 1.42 14.05
C ALA A 263 3.02 2.46 14.12
N LEU A 264 2.08 2.19 15.03
CA LEU A 264 0.94 3.02 15.33
C LEU A 264 0.90 3.24 16.83
N ARG A 265 0.96 4.51 17.22
CA ARG A 265 0.65 4.97 18.56
C ARG A 265 -0.81 5.36 18.64
N MET A 266 -1.46 4.95 19.72
CA MET A 266 -2.86 5.20 19.96
C MET A 266 -3.03 5.72 21.38
N THR A 267 -3.75 6.82 21.51
CA THR A 267 -4.27 7.26 22.81
C THR A 267 -5.54 6.48 23.08
N LEU A 268 -5.67 5.94 24.30
CA LEU A 268 -6.78 5.08 24.65
C LEU A 268 -7.76 5.82 25.55
N GLU A 269 -9.04 5.56 25.35
CA GLU A 269 -10.07 5.95 26.30
C GLU A 269 -9.95 5.13 27.59
N GLU A 270 -10.66 5.56 28.63
CA GLU A 270 -10.64 4.89 29.93
C GLU A 270 -10.98 3.39 29.82
N ASN A 271 -10.07 2.56 30.35
CA ASN A 271 -10.12 1.10 30.26
C ASN A 271 -9.52 0.45 31.50
N GLU A 272 -9.93 -0.79 31.77
CA GLU A 272 -9.40 -1.62 32.86
C GLU A 272 -8.30 -2.58 32.36
N GLY A 273 -8.07 -2.61 31.05
CA GLY A 273 -7.14 -3.50 30.40
C GLY A 273 -7.37 -3.60 28.89
N LEU A 274 -6.42 -4.25 28.23
CA LEU A 274 -6.41 -4.48 26.78
C LEU A 274 -6.26 -5.96 26.47
N GLN A 275 -7.07 -6.47 25.56
CA GLN A 275 -6.84 -7.73 24.89
C GLN A 275 -6.26 -7.46 23.50
N ILE A 276 -5.08 -7.98 23.26
CA ILE A 276 -4.35 -7.86 22.01
C ILE A 276 -4.53 -9.16 21.24
N LYS A 277 -4.88 -9.07 19.97
CA LYS A 277 -4.98 -10.23 19.09
C LYS A 277 -4.04 -10.08 17.92
N TYR A 278 -3.28 -11.14 17.66
CA TYR A 278 -2.39 -11.25 16.52
C TYR A 278 -3.02 -12.23 15.53
N HIS A 279 -3.10 -11.83 14.26
CA HIS A 279 -3.51 -12.71 13.20
C HIS A 279 -2.58 -12.60 12.00
N ALA A 280 -2.50 -13.67 11.22
CA ALA A 280 -1.78 -13.67 9.96
C ALA A 280 -2.56 -14.42 8.89
N MET A 281 -2.30 -14.09 7.62
CA MET A 281 -2.79 -14.81 6.46
C MET A 281 -1.59 -15.42 5.74
N LYS A 282 -1.72 -16.68 5.34
CA LYS A 282 -0.70 -17.43 4.58
C LYS A 282 -1.14 -17.61 3.13
N SER A 283 -0.15 -17.72 2.25
CA SER A 283 -0.35 -18.05 0.83
C SER A 283 -0.61 -19.55 0.65
N GLY A 284 -1.80 -20.00 1.03
CA GLY A 284 -2.14 -21.42 1.13
C GLY A 284 -1.70 -22.05 2.45
N LYS A 285 -1.95 -23.36 2.62
CA LYS A 285 -1.89 -24.07 3.92
C LYS A 285 -0.50 -24.01 4.59
N ASP A 286 0.56 -24.12 3.81
CA ASP A 286 1.96 -24.10 4.27
C ASP A 286 2.76 -22.94 3.64
N GLY A 287 2.06 -21.95 3.09
CA GLY A 287 2.66 -20.84 2.39
C GLY A 287 3.33 -19.81 3.30
N GLN A 288 4.03 -18.88 2.67
CA GLN A 288 4.57 -17.70 3.34
C GLN A 288 3.45 -16.82 3.89
N ILE A 289 3.75 -16.12 4.98
CA ILE A 289 2.85 -15.14 5.57
C ILE A 289 2.86 -13.89 4.70
N VAL A 290 1.67 -13.49 4.26
CA VAL A 290 1.42 -12.43 3.27
C VAL A 290 0.51 -11.33 3.81
N ALA A 291 -0.12 -11.52 4.98
CA ALA A 291 -0.76 -10.44 5.72
C ALA A 291 -0.60 -10.64 7.22
N ILE A 292 -0.51 -9.53 7.96
CA ILE A 292 -0.42 -9.50 9.43
C ILE A 292 -1.41 -8.48 9.95
N ARG A 293 -2.07 -8.81 11.06
CA ARG A 293 -3.03 -7.96 11.77
C ARG A 293 -2.73 -7.95 13.26
N ILE A 294 -2.62 -6.76 13.82
CA ILE A 294 -2.55 -6.53 15.27
C ILE A 294 -3.75 -5.67 15.66
N SER A 295 -4.65 -6.20 16.49
CA SER A 295 -5.83 -5.47 16.97
C SER A 295 -5.86 -5.36 18.49
N ASN A 296 -6.37 -4.23 18.99
CA ASN A 296 -6.61 -4.02 20.42
C ASN A 296 -8.12 -4.01 20.73
N HIS A 297 -8.51 -4.73 21.77
CA HIS A 297 -9.87 -4.78 22.29
C HIS A 297 -9.86 -4.35 23.76
N PHE A 298 -10.77 -3.47 24.17
CA PHE A 298 -10.88 -3.06 25.56
C PHE A 298 -11.49 -4.18 26.42
N HIS A 299 -10.95 -4.41 27.62
CA HIS A 299 -11.66 -5.20 28.63
C HIS A 299 -12.95 -4.49 29.06
N ARG A 300 -14.00 -5.28 29.32
CA ARG A 300 -15.34 -4.82 29.67
C ARG A 300 -15.53 -4.96 31.18
N LYS A 301 -16.14 -3.96 31.84
CA LYS A 301 -16.78 -4.18 33.15
C LYS A 301 -17.85 -5.26 32.97
N THR A 302 -17.72 -6.37 33.69
CA THR A 302 -18.85 -7.28 33.97
C THR A 302 -19.73 -6.68 35.04
#